data_AF-A0A800BUD1-F1
#
_entry.id   AF-A0A800BUD1-F1
#
_cell.length_a   1.000
_cell.length_b   1.000
_cell.length_c   1.000
_cell.angle_alpha   90.00
_cell.angle_beta   90.00
_cell.angle_gamma   90.00
#
_symmetry.space_group_name_H-M   'P 1'
#
loop_
_entity.id
_entity.type
_entity.pdbx_description
1 polymer ?
#
loop_
_entity_poly.entity_id
_entity_poly.type
_entity_poly.pdbx_seq_one_letter_code
_entity_poly.pdbx_strand_id
1 'polypeptide(L)'
;MRVYFLARWLRAIVPGGFRFRFLSDGPVIEQFAVKRHRGGGEYAGEWVRVSLRVRSDAPLRRVSIVDRGSVLRRFYPRSKQFSKTVVFPADQWRVLWLEVEDEVGHRALSDHINVQMMHFGIPQCADNQNNMFMFYSPRGVGHVLLGAWHVGEDAGSITNSLWLAKEINPPGQESGELAALRCQTGRNLIRLFTRSKQWLPLPSPRLRNLFWSEDAVVFDYTAESDVGTWRATFTGFRPRLHGFNWLLTDTRLTLKKSVALGENARGPEILFKQIRGNKPVGPWRKVSYWHGRNAQCSTADVPDEGTLHLPFPTGSGVGCWPNRAGNFAVLAVDGQVDAWVYGPDIAPRIVVGQNSPNTILKPGTTLHTTLITVIDSGESNDDSQLSQFRTFLGLSGKPGFRVRVTHGVLRTASPIVLVDAKDGYVTFEFNCNDILTPVGVIVRGVGENCTAILCDLDTGWWKHLGVYEGSAYAVVERAGTRRLFIGNP
;
A
#
# COMPACT_ATOMS: atom_id res chain seq x y z
N MET A 1 14.06 22.74 -30.09
CA MET A 1 13.63 21.61 -29.23
C MET A 1 13.49 20.38 -30.12
N ARG A 2 14.37 19.37 -30.00
CA ARG A 2 14.25 18.11 -30.75
C ARG A 2 13.44 17.14 -29.89
N VAL A 3 12.32 16.65 -30.43
CA VAL A 3 11.44 15.66 -29.80
C VAL A 3 11.80 14.30 -30.38
N TYR A 4 12.14 13.34 -29.52
CA TYR A 4 12.43 11.97 -29.94
C TYR A 4 11.22 11.08 -29.62
N PHE A 5 10.70 10.38 -30.63
CA PHE A 5 9.58 9.44 -30.46
C PHE A 5 10.11 8.02 -30.31
N LEU A 6 9.82 7.37 -29.17
CA LEU A 6 10.04 5.93 -29.01
C LEU A 6 8.80 5.18 -29.53
N ALA A 7 8.84 4.74 -30.79
CA ALA A 7 7.77 3.98 -31.40
C ALA A 7 7.64 2.57 -30.77
N ARG A 8 6.66 2.39 -29.87
CA ARG A 8 6.40 1.12 -29.17
C ARG A 8 6.05 -0.05 -30.10
N TRP A 9 5.54 0.18 -31.31
CA TRP A 9 5.10 -0.87 -32.24
C TRP A 9 6.24 -1.66 -32.91
N LEU A 10 7.48 -1.17 -32.88
CA LEU A 10 8.66 -1.93 -33.33
C LEU A 10 9.04 -3.10 -32.39
N ARG A 11 8.33 -3.28 -31.26
CA ARG A 11 8.56 -4.35 -30.28
C ARG A 11 8.31 -5.76 -30.81
N ALA A 12 7.49 -5.93 -31.85
CA ALA A 12 7.07 -7.25 -32.32
C ALA A 12 8.08 -7.98 -33.21
N ILE A 13 9.17 -7.33 -33.66
CA ILE A 13 10.00 -7.83 -34.76
C ILE A 13 11.39 -8.33 -34.29
N VAL A 14 11.78 -8.14 -33.03
CA VAL A 14 13.14 -8.49 -32.55
C VAL A 14 13.10 -9.57 -31.47
N PRO A 15 13.49 -10.83 -31.77
CA PRO A 15 13.50 -11.91 -30.79
C PRO A 15 14.71 -11.85 -29.85
N GLY A 16 14.45 -12.12 -28.58
CA GLY A 16 15.35 -12.88 -27.67
C GLY A 16 16.69 -12.25 -27.29
N GLY A 17 16.70 -11.46 -26.22
CA GLY A 17 17.91 -11.06 -25.48
C GLY A 17 17.76 -9.66 -24.90
N PHE A 18 17.98 -9.51 -23.60
CA PHE A 18 18.05 -8.22 -22.91
C PHE A 18 19.20 -7.35 -23.50
N ARG A 19 18.98 -6.77 -24.67
CA ARG A 19 19.82 -5.70 -25.21
C ARG A 19 19.39 -4.42 -24.52
N PHE A 20 20.27 -3.87 -23.69
CA PHE A 20 20.12 -2.52 -23.14
C PHE A 20 19.80 -1.56 -24.28
N ARG A 21 18.62 -0.95 -24.24
CA ARG A 21 18.21 0.02 -25.26
C ARG A 21 18.74 1.37 -24.84
N PHE A 22 19.50 2.00 -25.72
CA PHE A 22 19.91 3.39 -25.59
C PHE A 22 19.81 4.07 -26.95
N LEU A 23 19.55 5.38 -26.94
CA LEU A 23 19.66 6.23 -28.12
C LEU A 23 21.05 6.86 -28.13
N SER A 24 21.72 6.91 -29.27
CA SER A 24 23.06 7.49 -29.38
C SER A 24 23.36 8.01 -30.78
N ASP A 25 24.10 9.10 -30.87
CA ASP A 25 24.78 9.61 -32.07
C ASP A 25 26.32 9.58 -31.93
N GLY A 26 26.86 8.82 -30.97
CA GLY A 26 28.29 8.58 -30.80
C GLY A 26 28.59 7.65 -29.61
N PRO A 27 28.46 8.12 -28.35
CA PRO A 27 28.77 7.32 -27.17
C PRO A 27 27.94 6.04 -27.05
N VAL A 28 28.54 4.93 -26.64
CA VAL A 28 27.90 3.64 -26.45
C VAL A 28 27.73 3.37 -24.96
N ILE A 29 26.50 3.03 -24.54
CA ILE A 29 26.21 2.59 -23.16
C ILE A 29 26.24 1.07 -23.14
N GLU A 30 27.35 0.51 -22.65
CA GLU A 30 27.57 -0.94 -22.60
C GLU A 30 26.91 -1.59 -21.39
N GLN A 31 26.85 -0.85 -20.27
CA GLN A 31 26.22 -1.30 -19.05
C GLN A 31 25.54 -0.11 -18.38
N PHE A 32 24.29 -0.32 -18.00
CA PHE A 32 23.60 0.50 -17.01
C PHE A 32 22.68 -0.44 -16.25
N ALA A 33 23.09 -0.85 -15.06
CA ALA A 33 22.45 -1.93 -14.33
C ALA A 33 22.36 -1.62 -12.84
N VAL A 34 21.27 -2.06 -12.23
CA VAL A 34 21.07 -1.98 -10.79
C VAL A 34 21.27 -3.37 -10.21
N LYS A 35 22.20 -3.51 -9.26
CA LYS A 35 22.30 -4.67 -8.40
C LYS A 35 21.91 -4.27 -6.99
N ARG A 36 20.96 -4.99 -6.39
CA ARG A 36 20.65 -4.82 -4.97
C ARG A 36 21.84 -5.33 -4.17
N HIS A 37 22.42 -4.48 -3.34
CA HIS A 37 23.41 -4.96 -2.39
C HIS A 37 22.69 -5.40 -1.12
N ARG A 38 22.45 -6.71 -0.98
CA ARG A 38 22.20 -7.27 0.34
C ARG A 38 23.54 -7.23 1.06
N GLY A 39 23.79 -6.15 1.82
CA GLY A 39 24.90 -6.12 2.74
C GLY A 39 24.74 -7.31 3.69
N GLY A 40 25.78 -8.13 3.83
CA GLY A 40 25.79 -9.17 4.86
C GLY A 40 25.88 -8.46 6.22
N GLY A 41 24.79 -8.46 6.97
CA GLY A 41 24.70 -7.81 8.28
C GLY A 41 23.36 -7.11 8.45
N GLU A 42 22.74 -7.33 9.61
CA GLU A 42 21.54 -6.64 10.05
C GLU A 42 21.71 -5.11 9.92
N TYR A 43 20.92 -4.51 9.02
CA TYR A 43 20.57 -3.07 9.00
C TYR A 43 21.63 -1.99 8.68
N ALA A 44 22.72 -2.29 7.95
CA ALA A 44 23.64 -1.24 7.49
C ALA A 44 23.13 -0.46 6.25
N GLY A 45 21.91 0.09 6.27
CA GLY A 45 21.31 0.87 5.19
C GLY A 45 21.06 0.03 3.92
N GLU A 46 19.85 0.06 3.38
CA GLU A 46 19.60 -0.65 2.13
C GLU A 46 20.19 0.15 0.99
N TRP A 47 21.24 -0.37 0.37
CA TRP A 47 21.98 0.33 -0.67
C TRP A 47 21.73 -0.28 -2.05
N VAL A 48 21.49 0.60 -3.02
CA VAL A 48 21.33 0.26 -4.42
C VAL A 48 22.65 0.51 -5.13
N ARG A 49 23.24 -0.53 -5.72
CA ARG A 49 24.46 -0.41 -6.51
C ARG A 49 24.09 -0.23 -7.98
N VAL A 50 24.37 0.95 -8.51
CA VAL A 50 24.23 1.27 -9.93
C VAL A 50 25.58 1.12 -10.59
N SER A 51 25.74 0.11 -11.44
CA SER A 51 26.94 -0.12 -12.24
C SER A 51 26.73 0.41 -13.65
N LEU A 52 27.67 1.21 -14.13
CA LEU A 52 27.65 1.78 -15.47
C LEU A 52 28.99 1.57 -16.17
N ARG A 53 28.92 1.36 -17.49
CA ARG A 53 30.06 1.28 -18.40
C ARG A 53 29.69 1.94 -19.72
N VAL A 54 30.50 2.89 -20.15
CA VAL A 54 30.28 3.67 -21.36
C VAL A 54 31.58 3.84 -22.14
N ARG A 55 31.50 3.97 -23.46
CA ARG A 55 32.64 4.30 -24.33
C ARG A 55 32.23 5.27 -25.43
N SER A 56 33.17 6.01 -26.01
CA SER A 56 32.97 6.82 -27.22
C SER A 56 34.27 6.87 -28.03
N ASP A 57 34.20 7.20 -29.32
CA ASP A 57 35.36 7.39 -30.18
C ASP A 57 36.14 8.67 -29.83
N ALA A 58 35.42 9.67 -29.33
CA ALA A 58 35.97 10.89 -28.73
C ALA A 58 36.03 10.78 -27.18
N PRO A 59 36.89 11.57 -26.50
CA PRO A 59 36.88 11.61 -25.05
C PRO A 59 35.50 11.99 -24.50
N LEU A 60 35.07 11.31 -23.43
CA LEU A 60 33.81 11.56 -22.77
C LEU A 60 33.89 12.88 -21.98
N ARG A 61 33.03 13.83 -22.33
CA ARG A 61 32.88 15.11 -21.64
C ARG A 61 32.12 14.94 -20.34
N ARG A 62 30.99 14.23 -20.37
CA ARG A 62 30.07 14.12 -19.22
C ARG A 62 29.32 12.79 -19.20
N VAL A 63 29.18 12.22 -18.01
CA VAL A 63 28.30 11.08 -17.73
C VAL A 63 27.45 11.42 -16.52
N SER A 64 26.12 11.39 -16.65
CA SER A 64 25.17 11.78 -15.60
C SER A 64 24.17 10.68 -15.31
N ILE A 65 23.94 10.38 -14.04
CA ILE A 65 22.80 9.58 -13.57
C ILE A 65 21.69 10.57 -13.21
N VAL A 66 20.53 10.40 -13.83
CA VAL A 66 19.38 11.30 -13.71
C VAL A 66 18.21 10.54 -13.10
N ASP A 67 17.45 11.20 -12.23
CA ASP A 67 16.24 10.71 -11.59
C ASP A 67 15.11 11.71 -11.82
N ARG A 68 14.10 11.33 -12.61
CA ARG A 68 12.93 12.16 -12.95
C ARG A 68 13.29 13.58 -13.44
N GLY A 69 14.36 13.70 -14.23
CA GLY A 69 14.85 14.97 -14.78
C GLY A 69 15.88 15.69 -13.91
N SER A 70 16.09 15.26 -12.67
CA SER A 70 17.10 15.82 -11.77
C SER A 70 18.39 15.01 -11.82
N VAL A 71 19.53 15.69 -11.95
CA VAL A 71 20.85 15.02 -11.97
C VAL A 71 21.24 14.60 -10.56
N LEU A 72 21.28 13.30 -10.28
CA LEU A 72 21.72 12.76 -8.99
C LEU A 72 23.24 12.75 -8.86
N ARG A 73 23.93 12.38 -9.95
CA ARG A 73 25.39 12.28 -9.97
C ARG A 73 25.93 12.61 -11.34
N ARG A 74 27.06 13.31 -11.37
CA ARG A 74 27.76 13.69 -12.59
C ARG A 74 29.24 13.30 -12.51
N PHE A 75 29.78 12.85 -13.63
CA PHE A 75 31.18 12.51 -13.83
C PHE A 75 31.72 13.22 -15.06
N TYR A 76 33.02 13.54 -15.04
CA TYR A 76 33.75 14.18 -16.13
C TYR A 76 35.01 13.36 -16.47
N PRO A 77 34.87 12.24 -17.20
CA PRO A 77 35.95 11.27 -17.34
C PRO A 77 37.17 11.77 -18.14
N ARG A 78 36.95 12.59 -19.19
CA ARG A 78 37.99 13.04 -20.14
C ARG A 78 38.79 11.89 -20.77
N SER A 79 38.13 10.75 -20.94
CA SER A 79 38.68 9.51 -21.47
C SER A 79 37.68 8.89 -22.44
N LYS A 80 38.15 8.09 -23.39
CA LYS A 80 37.28 7.39 -24.36
C LYS A 80 36.42 6.30 -23.73
N GLN A 81 36.73 5.86 -22.52
CA GLN A 81 36.00 4.83 -21.79
C GLN A 81 35.82 5.25 -20.34
N PHE A 82 34.67 4.90 -19.75
CA PHE A 82 34.36 5.19 -18.36
C PHE A 82 33.55 4.06 -17.73
N SER A 83 33.95 3.63 -16.54
CA SER A 83 33.27 2.60 -15.75
C SER A 83 33.18 3.05 -14.30
N LYS A 84 32.00 2.88 -13.69
CA LYS A 84 31.80 3.23 -12.29
C LYS A 84 30.70 2.37 -11.67
N THR A 85 30.84 2.11 -10.37
CA THR A 85 29.71 1.69 -9.54
C THR A 85 29.43 2.79 -8.52
N VAL A 86 28.18 3.20 -8.43
CA VAL A 86 27.67 4.19 -7.49
C VAL A 86 26.73 3.50 -6.54
N VAL A 87 26.75 3.93 -5.29
CA VAL A 87 25.90 3.37 -4.24
C VAL A 87 24.96 4.48 -3.78
N PHE A 88 23.65 4.22 -3.87
CA PHE A 88 22.61 5.14 -3.42
C PHE A 88 21.83 4.50 -2.26
N PRO A 89 21.30 5.29 -1.31
CA PRO A 89 20.30 4.75 -0.39
C PRO A 89 19.06 4.30 -1.17
N ALA A 90 18.45 3.19 -0.77
CA ALA A 90 17.16 2.68 -1.26
C ALA A 90 15.97 3.35 -0.54
N ASP A 91 16.13 4.63 -0.20
CA ASP A 91 15.24 5.42 0.65
C ASP A 91 13.95 5.85 -0.06
N GLN A 92 13.97 5.91 -1.40
CA GLN A 92 12.83 6.33 -2.21
C GLN A 92 12.80 5.59 -3.54
N TRP A 93 11.64 5.59 -4.20
CA TRP A 93 11.53 5.08 -5.56
C TRP A 93 12.20 6.03 -6.55
N ARG A 94 13.13 5.50 -7.33
CA ARG A 94 13.87 6.28 -8.34
C ARG A 94 13.58 5.75 -9.73
N VAL A 95 13.52 6.66 -10.70
CA VAL A 95 13.43 6.33 -12.12
C VAL A 95 14.72 6.80 -12.75
N LEU A 96 15.72 5.92 -12.75
CA LEU A 96 17.09 6.28 -13.12
C LEU A 96 17.30 6.12 -14.61
N TRP A 97 17.89 7.11 -15.28
CA TRP A 97 18.48 6.92 -16.60
C TRP A 97 19.89 7.52 -16.65
N LEU A 98 20.66 7.12 -17.67
CA LEU A 98 22.02 7.54 -17.90
C LEU A 98 22.09 8.48 -19.11
N GLU A 99 22.68 9.65 -18.91
CA GLU A 99 23.00 10.61 -19.97
C GLU A 99 24.51 10.69 -20.18
N VAL A 100 24.95 10.53 -21.41
CA VAL A 100 26.36 10.58 -21.81
C VAL A 100 26.55 11.67 -22.85
N GLU A 101 27.65 12.40 -22.79
CA GLU A 101 28.07 13.39 -23.77
C GLU A 101 29.59 13.28 -23.97
N ASP A 102 30.06 13.29 -25.22
CA ASP A 102 31.49 13.37 -25.55
C ASP A 102 31.94 14.80 -25.87
N GLU A 103 33.25 14.99 -26.09
CA GLU A 103 33.83 16.32 -26.36
C GLU A 103 33.46 16.91 -27.72
N VAL A 104 32.99 16.08 -28.66
CA VAL A 104 32.49 16.53 -29.97
C VAL A 104 31.02 16.96 -29.88
N GLY A 105 30.36 16.67 -28.75
CA GLY A 105 28.97 17.04 -28.48
C GLY A 105 27.97 15.95 -28.84
N HIS A 106 28.43 14.75 -29.24
CA HIS A 106 27.56 13.59 -29.38
C HIS A 106 27.07 13.12 -28.01
N ARG A 107 25.89 12.52 -27.97
CA ARG A 107 25.16 12.13 -26.77
C ARG A 107 24.64 10.71 -26.85
N ALA A 108 24.50 10.09 -25.68
CA ALA A 108 23.71 8.88 -25.52
C ALA A 108 22.77 8.98 -24.32
N LEU A 109 21.62 8.33 -24.43
CA LEU A 109 20.59 8.25 -23.40
C LEU A 109 20.16 6.79 -23.22
N SER A 110 20.28 6.24 -22.02
CA SER A 110 19.77 4.89 -21.72
C SER A 110 18.25 4.86 -21.59
N ASP A 111 17.66 3.66 -21.64
CA ASP A 111 16.36 3.42 -21.04
C ASP A 111 16.42 3.65 -19.51
N HIS A 112 15.26 3.77 -18.89
CA HIS A 112 15.12 3.95 -17.46
C HIS A 112 15.23 2.61 -16.70
N ILE A 113 15.72 2.67 -15.47
CA ILE A 113 15.69 1.59 -14.49
C ILE A 113 14.91 2.08 -13.28
N ASN A 114 13.88 1.33 -12.92
CA ASN A 114 13.13 1.59 -11.70
C ASN A 114 13.87 0.99 -10.50
N VAL A 115 14.20 1.84 -9.55
CA VAL A 115 14.73 1.44 -8.25
C VAL A 115 13.59 1.56 -7.25
N GLN A 116 13.25 0.44 -6.61
CA GLN A 116 12.13 0.38 -5.69
C GLN A 116 12.59 0.62 -4.25
N MET A 117 11.85 1.45 -3.50
CA MET A 117 11.98 1.52 -2.04
C MET A 117 11.36 0.25 -1.44
N MET A 118 12.07 -0.40 -0.52
CA MET A 118 11.67 -1.71 0.01
C MET A 118 10.62 -1.64 1.12
N HIS A 119 10.46 -0.49 1.78
CA HIS A 119 9.44 -0.31 2.82
C HIS A 119 8.01 -0.52 2.29
N PHE A 120 7.79 -0.31 0.99
CA PHE A 120 6.56 -0.64 0.29
C PHE A 120 6.93 -1.32 -1.03
N GLY A 121 7.03 -2.64 -1.02
CA GLY A 121 7.41 -3.38 -2.22
C GLY A 121 6.29 -3.30 -3.26
N ILE A 122 6.57 -2.77 -4.44
CA ILE A 122 5.70 -2.95 -5.61
C ILE A 122 6.29 -4.03 -6.52
N PRO A 123 6.02 -5.33 -6.33
CA PRO A 123 6.36 -6.27 -7.37
C PRO A 123 5.54 -5.94 -8.61
N GLN A 124 6.26 -5.64 -9.68
CA GLN A 124 5.71 -5.60 -11.01
C GLN A 124 5.91 -6.99 -11.62
N CYS A 125 4.86 -7.57 -12.21
CA CYS A 125 5.04 -8.71 -13.11
C CYS A 125 5.92 -8.28 -14.30
N ALA A 126 6.45 -9.23 -15.07
CA ALA A 126 7.32 -8.96 -16.21
C ALA A 126 6.70 -8.02 -17.28
N ASP A 127 5.37 -7.81 -17.25
CA ASP A 127 4.63 -6.89 -18.10
C ASP A 127 4.60 -5.43 -17.61
N ASN A 128 5.09 -5.14 -16.39
CA ASN A 128 4.99 -3.84 -15.71
C ASN A 128 3.56 -3.30 -15.55
N GLN A 129 2.52 -4.15 -15.69
CA GLN A 129 1.12 -3.75 -15.61
C GLN A 129 0.43 -4.17 -14.31
N ASN A 130 1.01 -5.13 -13.59
CA ASN A 130 0.51 -5.55 -12.29
C ASN A 130 1.25 -4.78 -11.18
N ASN A 131 0.58 -3.83 -10.53
CA ASN A 131 1.09 -3.23 -9.30
C ASN A 131 0.52 -4.05 -8.13
N MET A 132 1.37 -4.76 -7.38
CA MET A 132 0.97 -5.23 -6.05
C MET A 132 1.61 -4.32 -5.01
N PHE A 133 1.03 -4.17 -3.83
CA PHE A 133 1.74 -3.64 -2.68
C PHE A 133 2.11 -4.77 -1.74
N MET A 134 3.33 -4.75 -1.21
CA MET A 134 3.79 -5.77 -0.30
C MET A 134 4.33 -5.10 0.93
N PHE A 135 3.67 -5.40 2.05
CA PHE A 135 4.20 -5.19 3.37
C PHE A 135 5.08 -6.41 3.66
N TYR A 136 6.36 -6.18 3.93
CA TYR A 136 7.31 -7.25 4.20
C TYR A 136 7.55 -7.36 5.71
N SER A 137 7.46 -8.57 6.25
CA SER A 137 8.08 -8.91 7.53
C SER A 137 9.53 -9.37 7.25
N PRO A 138 10.55 -8.81 7.94
CA PRO A 138 11.96 -9.07 7.66
C PRO A 138 12.46 -10.44 8.14
N ARG A 139 11.68 -11.23 8.88
CA ARG A 139 12.18 -12.43 9.56
C ARG A 139 12.38 -13.69 8.70
N GLY A 140 12.16 -13.64 7.38
CA GLY A 140 12.36 -14.81 6.51
C GLY A 140 11.44 -16.02 6.80
N VAL A 141 10.53 -15.89 7.77
CA VAL A 141 9.50 -16.87 8.13
C VAL A 141 8.16 -16.21 7.87
N GLY A 142 7.53 -16.53 6.74
CA GLY A 142 6.20 -16.05 6.38
C GLY A 142 6.14 -14.60 5.89
N HIS A 143 5.74 -14.41 4.64
CA HIS A 143 5.44 -13.10 4.08
C HIS A 143 3.94 -12.82 4.21
N VAL A 144 3.55 -11.87 5.06
CA VAL A 144 2.14 -11.43 5.08
C VAL A 144 1.92 -10.39 4.00
N LEU A 145 1.40 -10.85 2.87
CA LEU A 145 1.03 -9.97 1.77
C LEU A 145 -0.22 -9.16 2.15
N LEU A 146 -0.13 -7.84 1.98
CA LEU A 146 -1.32 -7.01 1.83
C LEU A 146 -1.22 -6.28 0.50
N GLY A 147 -1.48 -7.05 -0.56
CA GLY A 147 -1.44 -6.55 -1.92
C GLY A 147 -2.79 -6.13 -2.41
N ALA A 148 -2.95 -4.83 -2.68
CA ALA A 148 -3.96 -4.39 -3.62
C ALA A 148 -3.54 -4.86 -5.01
N TRP A 149 -4.24 -5.87 -5.55
CA TRP A 149 -3.96 -6.46 -6.86
C TRP A 149 -4.90 -5.88 -7.91
N HIS A 150 -4.33 -5.25 -8.95
CA HIS A 150 -5.06 -4.90 -10.16
C HIS A 150 -4.44 -5.63 -11.35
N VAL A 151 -5.26 -6.41 -12.04
CA VAL A 151 -4.89 -7.07 -13.29
C VAL A 151 -5.50 -6.25 -14.41
N GLY A 152 -4.65 -5.47 -15.10
CA GLY A 152 -5.01 -4.80 -16.34
C GLY A 152 -5.31 -5.84 -17.42
N GLU A 153 -6.55 -5.86 -17.89
CA GLU A 153 -7.05 -6.65 -19.02
C GLU A 153 -6.78 -8.17 -18.94
N ASP A 154 -7.09 -8.91 -20.01
CA ASP A 154 -7.73 -10.22 -19.99
C ASP A 154 -7.10 -11.34 -19.13
N ALA A 155 -8.00 -12.16 -18.57
CA ALA A 155 -7.64 -13.42 -17.93
C ALA A 155 -6.98 -14.37 -18.93
N GLY A 156 -5.65 -14.36 -19.01
CA GLY A 156 -4.92 -15.24 -19.93
C GLY A 156 -3.58 -15.81 -19.44
N SER A 157 -2.89 -15.23 -18.45
CA SER A 157 -1.49 -15.65 -18.17
C SER A 157 -1.10 -15.86 -16.70
N ILE A 158 -2.04 -15.77 -15.75
CA ILE A 158 -1.74 -15.67 -14.30
C ILE A 158 -1.20 -16.99 -13.69
N THR A 159 -1.39 -18.13 -14.34
CA THR A 159 -0.95 -19.43 -13.80
C THR A 159 0.58 -19.62 -13.86
N ASN A 160 1.29 -18.92 -14.76
CA ASN A 160 2.73 -19.14 -14.99
C ASN A 160 3.64 -18.36 -14.03
N SER A 161 3.20 -17.22 -13.48
CA SER A 161 4.05 -16.38 -12.61
C SER A 161 4.22 -16.95 -11.19
N LEU A 162 3.28 -17.79 -10.73
CA LEU A 162 3.40 -18.52 -9.47
C LEU A 162 4.30 -19.74 -9.57
N TRP A 163 4.50 -20.27 -10.79
CA TRP A 163 5.43 -21.36 -11.05
C TRP A 163 6.89 -20.87 -10.94
N LEU A 164 7.18 -19.69 -11.48
CA LEU A 164 8.52 -19.05 -11.38
C LEU A 164 8.91 -18.67 -9.94
N ALA A 165 7.98 -18.26 -9.09
CA ALA A 165 8.27 -18.01 -7.67
C ALA A 165 8.71 -19.29 -6.92
N LYS A 166 8.36 -20.47 -7.44
CA LYS A 166 8.76 -21.78 -6.90
C LYS A 166 10.16 -22.18 -7.36
N GLU A 167 10.57 -21.78 -8.56
CA GLU A 167 11.90 -22.09 -9.14
C GLU A 167 13.01 -21.14 -8.68
N ILE A 168 12.68 -19.97 -8.11
CA ILE A 168 13.66 -19.01 -7.58
C ILE A 168 14.10 -19.40 -6.15
N ASN A 169 13.56 -20.47 -5.56
CA ASN A 169 14.09 -21.02 -4.31
C ASN A 169 15.34 -21.87 -4.62
N PRO A 170 16.54 -21.50 -4.14
CA PRO A 170 17.70 -22.37 -4.26
C PRO A 170 17.41 -23.70 -3.52
N PRO A 171 17.78 -24.85 -4.09
CA PRO A 171 17.63 -26.14 -3.42
C PRO A 171 18.50 -26.12 -2.15
N GLY A 172 17.89 -26.32 -0.99
CA GLY A 172 18.59 -26.47 0.30
C GLY A 172 18.22 -25.47 1.41
N GLN A 173 17.34 -24.50 1.16
CA GLN A 173 16.71 -23.75 2.26
C GLN A 173 15.32 -24.32 2.56
N GLU A 174 15.19 -24.99 3.71
CA GLU A 174 13.92 -25.20 4.43
C GLU A 174 13.35 -23.85 4.91
N SER A 175 13.15 -22.90 3.97
CA SER A 175 12.45 -21.66 4.26
C SER A 175 10.98 -22.00 4.49
N GLY A 176 10.48 -21.67 5.68
CA GLY A 176 9.08 -21.82 6.07
C GLY A 176 8.16 -21.35 4.95
N GLU A 177 7.19 -22.20 4.60
CA GLU A 177 6.32 -22.00 3.45
C GLU A 177 5.74 -20.59 3.38
N LEU A 178 5.92 -19.93 2.23
CA LEU A 178 5.30 -18.66 1.87
C LEU A 178 3.77 -18.76 1.90
N ALA A 179 3.14 -18.46 3.03
CA ALA A 179 1.70 -18.31 3.11
C ALA A 179 1.32 -16.87 2.71
N ALA A 180 1.11 -16.67 1.41
CA ALA A 180 0.65 -15.40 0.87
C ALA A 180 -0.80 -15.14 1.29
N LEU A 181 -1.01 -14.18 2.19
CA LEU A 181 -2.32 -13.62 2.49
C LEU A 181 -2.73 -12.71 1.33
N ARG A 182 -3.77 -13.06 0.56
CA ARG A 182 -4.23 -12.21 -0.56
C ARG A 182 -5.35 -11.31 -0.11
N CYS A 183 -5.15 -9.99 -0.08
CA CYS A 183 -6.22 -9.01 0.00
C CYS A 183 -6.69 -8.64 -1.41
N GLN A 184 -7.65 -9.37 -1.99
CA GLN A 184 -8.12 -9.05 -3.34
C GLN A 184 -8.97 -7.76 -3.33
N THR A 185 -8.53 -6.73 -4.06
CA THR A 185 -9.22 -5.42 -4.17
C THR A 185 -9.55 -5.00 -5.61
N GLY A 186 -9.61 -5.92 -6.57
CA GLY A 186 -9.53 -5.53 -7.99
C GLY A 186 -10.79 -5.72 -8.83
N ARG A 187 -11.42 -6.90 -8.81
CA ARG A 187 -12.41 -7.27 -9.85
C ARG A 187 -13.85 -7.45 -9.36
N ASN A 188 -14.11 -7.47 -8.05
CA ASN A 188 -15.42 -7.86 -7.49
C ASN A 188 -15.80 -7.12 -6.17
N LEU A 189 -15.27 -5.92 -5.93
CA LEU A 189 -15.37 -5.25 -4.62
C LEU A 189 -16.79 -4.81 -4.23
N ILE A 190 -17.71 -4.63 -5.18
CA ILE A 190 -19.11 -4.37 -4.88
C ILE A 190 -19.98 -5.38 -5.60
N ARG A 191 -20.77 -6.08 -4.80
CA ARG A 191 -21.84 -6.94 -5.22
C ARG A 191 -23.12 -6.41 -4.59
N LEU A 192 -23.94 -5.75 -5.40
CA LEU A 192 -25.29 -5.41 -4.96
C LEU A 192 -26.18 -6.62 -5.19
N PHE A 193 -26.64 -7.26 -4.11
CA PHE A 193 -27.58 -8.36 -4.20
C PHE A 193 -29.00 -7.79 -4.21
N THR A 194 -29.60 -7.75 -5.40
CA THR A 194 -30.95 -7.24 -5.58
C THR A 194 -32.00 -8.31 -5.25
N ARG A 195 -33.27 -7.92 -5.07
CA ARG A 195 -34.39 -8.88 -4.92
C ARG A 195 -34.47 -9.91 -6.05
N SER A 196 -34.08 -9.56 -7.27
CA SER A 196 -34.04 -10.48 -8.41
C SER A 196 -32.86 -11.46 -8.37
N LYS A 197 -32.03 -11.44 -7.29
CA LYS A 197 -30.79 -12.21 -7.14
C LYS A 197 -29.76 -11.94 -8.26
N GLN A 198 -29.92 -10.84 -8.98
CA GLN A 198 -28.98 -10.44 -10.02
C GLN A 198 -27.83 -9.65 -9.41
N TRP A 199 -26.60 -10.05 -9.79
CA TRP A 199 -25.39 -9.31 -9.51
C TRP A 199 -25.35 -8.08 -10.42
N LEU A 200 -25.19 -6.90 -9.85
CA LEU A 200 -24.90 -5.70 -10.62
C LEU A 200 -23.38 -5.57 -10.75
N PRO A 201 -22.78 -5.90 -11.92
CA PRO A 201 -21.36 -5.69 -12.13
C PRO A 201 -21.10 -4.18 -12.15
N LEU A 202 -20.25 -3.69 -11.25
CA LEU A 202 -19.63 -2.39 -11.47
C LEU A 202 -18.59 -2.53 -12.58
N PRO A 203 -18.46 -1.54 -13.48
CA PRO A 203 -17.41 -1.56 -14.49
C PRO A 203 -16.04 -1.64 -13.83
N SER A 204 -15.07 -2.17 -14.59
CA SER A 204 -13.68 -2.32 -14.14
C SER A 204 -13.20 -1.04 -13.47
N PRO A 205 -12.90 -1.06 -12.16
CA PRO A 205 -12.56 0.14 -11.44
C PRO A 205 -11.25 0.69 -12.00
N ARG A 206 -11.19 2.02 -12.16
CA ARG A 206 -9.96 2.71 -12.51
C ARG A 206 -9.11 2.76 -11.26
N LEU A 207 -8.13 1.86 -11.17
CA LEU A 207 -7.07 1.97 -10.16
C LEU A 207 -6.18 3.13 -10.56
N ARG A 208 -6.01 4.07 -9.63
CA ARG A 208 -4.93 5.04 -9.70
C ARG A 208 -4.07 4.83 -8.47
N ASN A 209 -2.79 4.49 -8.67
CA ASN A 209 -1.81 4.77 -7.62
C ASN A 209 -1.66 6.28 -7.60
N LEU A 210 -2.08 6.88 -6.50
CA LEU A 210 -2.22 8.31 -6.38
C LEU A 210 -1.05 8.95 -5.68
N PHE A 211 -0.51 8.26 -4.68
CA PHE A 211 0.41 8.86 -3.76
C PHE A 211 1.23 7.83 -3.00
N TRP A 212 2.52 8.13 -2.88
CA TRP A 212 3.42 7.36 -2.05
C TRP A 212 4.53 8.24 -1.49
N SER A 213 4.77 8.12 -0.18
CA SER A 213 5.88 8.73 0.55
C SER A 213 6.55 7.70 1.47
N GLU A 214 7.58 8.13 2.20
CA GLU A 214 8.15 7.35 3.29
C GLU A 214 7.10 6.94 4.33
N ASP A 215 6.10 7.81 4.57
CA ASP A 215 5.15 7.67 5.68
C ASP A 215 3.84 7.00 5.31
N ALA A 216 3.42 7.12 4.06
CA ALA A 216 2.14 6.56 3.65
C ALA A 216 2.09 6.24 2.16
N VAL A 217 1.16 5.35 1.84
CA VAL A 217 0.73 5.07 0.48
C VAL A 217 -0.78 5.18 0.39
N VAL A 218 -1.29 5.82 -0.65
CA VAL A 218 -2.72 6.01 -0.88
C VAL A 218 -3.11 5.54 -2.28
N PHE A 219 -4.14 4.69 -2.32
CA PHE A 219 -4.77 4.23 -3.55
C PHE A 219 -6.21 4.65 -3.57
N ASP A 220 -6.65 5.14 -4.73
CA ASP A 220 -8.06 5.25 -4.99
C ASP A 220 -8.45 4.32 -6.13
N TYR A 221 -9.57 3.68 -5.87
CA TYR A 221 -10.34 3.01 -6.88
C TYR A 221 -11.60 3.83 -7.07
N THR A 222 -11.82 4.27 -8.31
CA THR A 222 -13.07 4.89 -8.69
C THR A 222 -13.73 4.05 -9.76
N ALA A 223 -15.03 3.82 -9.59
CA ALA A 223 -15.86 3.19 -10.61
C ALA A 223 -17.16 3.96 -10.72
N GLU A 224 -17.66 4.08 -11.94
CA GLU A 224 -18.91 4.76 -12.22
C GLU A 224 -19.76 3.85 -13.07
N SER A 225 -20.97 3.56 -12.61
CA SER A 225 -21.97 2.76 -13.31
C SER A 225 -23.26 3.54 -13.50
N ASP A 226 -24.24 2.91 -14.14
CA ASP A 226 -25.63 3.34 -14.16
C ASP A 226 -26.29 3.24 -12.77
N VAL A 227 -25.78 2.37 -11.88
CA VAL A 227 -26.30 2.20 -10.51
C VAL A 227 -25.82 3.30 -9.59
N GLY A 228 -24.56 3.73 -9.72
CA GLY A 228 -23.94 4.64 -8.77
C GLY A 228 -22.48 4.95 -9.08
N THR A 229 -21.96 5.92 -8.34
CA THR A 229 -20.54 6.27 -8.30
C THR A 229 -19.92 5.69 -7.04
N TRP A 230 -18.80 5.01 -7.21
CA TRP A 230 -18.05 4.38 -6.14
C TRP A 230 -16.63 4.93 -6.07
N ARG A 231 -16.18 5.16 -4.85
CA ARG A 231 -14.79 5.51 -4.51
C ARG A 231 -14.37 4.69 -3.30
N ALA A 232 -13.27 3.96 -3.41
CA ALA A 232 -12.59 3.36 -2.27
C ALA A 232 -11.17 3.91 -2.19
N THR A 233 -10.83 4.46 -1.03
CA THR A 233 -9.52 4.99 -0.69
C THR A 233 -8.85 4.04 0.31
N PHE A 234 -7.69 3.54 -0.05
CA PHE A 234 -6.87 2.68 0.77
C PHE A 234 -5.63 3.45 1.21
N THR A 235 -5.50 3.70 2.51
CA THR A 235 -4.37 4.42 3.10
C THR A 235 -3.58 3.46 3.97
N GLY A 236 -2.38 3.11 3.51
CA GLY A 236 -1.41 2.35 4.28
C GLY A 236 -0.39 3.29 4.88
N PHE A 237 -0.26 3.33 6.19
CA PHE A 237 0.85 4.05 6.84
C PHE A 237 2.08 3.15 6.90
N ARG A 238 3.25 3.77 7.05
CA ARG A 238 4.54 3.06 7.07
C ARG A 238 4.51 1.89 8.04
N PRO A 239 4.78 0.65 7.56
CA PRO A 239 4.81 -0.50 8.43
C PRO A 239 5.97 -0.46 9.41
N ARG A 240 5.80 -1.12 10.55
CA ARG A 240 6.91 -1.50 11.42
C ARG A 240 7.44 -2.87 11.02
N LEU A 241 8.73 -3.07 11.28
CA LEU A 241 9.37 -4.38 11.20
C LEU A 241 8.77 -5.37 12.22
N HIS A 242 8.30 -4.85 13.35
CA HIS A 242 7.69 -5.63 14.44
C HIS A 242 6.40 -4.97 14.93
N GLY A 243 5.42 -5.80 15.26
CA GLY A 243 4.11 -5.39 15.76
C GLY A 243 3.05 -5.28 14.66
N PHE A 244 2.04 -4.46 14.94
CA PHE A 244 0.87 -4.34 14.07
C PHE A 244 1.10 -3.42 12.89
N ASN A 245 0.92 -3.99 11.70
CA ASN A 245 0.79 -3.25 10.45
C ASN A 245 -0.68 -3.14 10.10
N TRP A 246 -1.09 -1.99 9.57
CA TRP A 246 -2.50 -1.79 9.31
C TRP A 246 -2.77 -0.91 8.09
N LEU A 247 -3.96 -1.11 7.53
CA LEU A 247 -4.46 -0.42 6.35
C LEU A 247 -5.82 0.16 6.65
N LEU A 248 -5.96 1.46 6.49
CA LEU A 248 -7.25 2.14 6.52
C LEU A 248 -7.92 2.00 5.16
N THR A 249 -9.18 1.61 5.16
CA THR A 249 -10.02 1.57 3.96
C THR A 249 -11.22 2.46 4.21
N ASP A 250 -11.29 3.61 3.54
CA ASP A 250 -12.49 4.44 3.47
C ASP A 250 -13.19 4.13 2.15
N THR A 251 -14.50 3.89 2.18
CA THR A 251 -15.24 3.63 0.97
C THR A 251 -16.57 4.33 0.95
N ARG A 252 -16.92 4.87 -0.22
CA ARG A 252 -18.15 5.60 -0.48
C ARG A 252 -18.83 5.05 -1.73
N LEU A 253 -20.11 4.77 -1.63
CA LEU A 253 -20.98 4.44 -2.76
C LEU A 253 -22.17 5.40 -2.75
N THR A 254 -22.27 6.23 -3.78
CA THR A 254 -23.43 7.13 -3.99
C THR A 254 -24.30 6.57 -5.10
N LEU A 255 -25.55 6.26 -4.79
CA LEU A 255 -26.50 5.68 -5.75
C LEU A 255 -27.05 6.73 -6.71
N LYS A 256 -27.16 6.39 -7.99
CA LYS A 256 -27.82 7.19 -9.04
C LYS A 256 -29.27 6.76 -9.29
N LYS A 257 -29.63 5.54 -8.89
CA LYS A 257 -30.98 4.98 -9.01
C LYS A 257 -31.37 4.22 -7.75
N SER A 258 -32.66 3.95 -7.61
CA SER A 258 -33.17 3.15 -6.49
C SER A 258 -32.64 1.73 -6.58
N VAL A 259 -32.24 1.16 -5.44
CA VAL A 259 -31.78 -0.23 -5.34
C VAL A 259 -32.57 -0.92 -4.23
N ALA A 260 -33.37 -1.92 -4.61
CA ALA A 260 -34.07 -2.78 -3.66
C ALA A 260 -33.15 -3.94 -3.24
N LEU A 261 -32.78 -3.96 -1.96
CA LEU A 261 -31.99 -5.03 -1.37
C LEU A 261 -32.89 -6.25 -1.10
N GLY A 262 -32.40 -7.44 -1.45
CA GLY A 262 -33.12 -8.71 -1.25
C GLY A 262 -33.24 -9.15 0.21
N GLU A 263 -34.12 -10.11 0.49
CA GLU A 263 -34.27 -10.76 1.81
C GLU A 263 -33.01 -11.51 2.25
N ASN A 264 -32.35 -12.15 1.28
CA ASN A 264 -31.04 -12.78 1.44
C ASN A 264 -29.90 -11.89 0.94
N ALA A 265 -30.17 -10.60 0.68
CA ALA A 265 -29.08 -9.69 0.42
C ALA A 265 -28.29 -9.61 1.72
N ARG A 266 -27.11 -10.21 1.71
CA ARG A 266 -26.04 -10.02 2.69
C ARG A 266 -25.55 -8.56 2.61
N GLY A 267 -26.49 -7.62 2.72
CA GLY A 267 -26.34 -6.24 2.27
C GLY A 267 -26.17 -6.07 0.77
N PRO A 268 -25.94 -4.84 0.29
CA PRO A 268 -24.83 -4.68 -0.62
C PRO A 268 -23.62 -5.44 -0.01
N GLU A 269 -23.28 -6.59 -0.58
CA GLU A 269 -21.99 -7.25 -0.38
C GLU A 269 -20.94 -6.32 -1.00
N ILE A 270 -20.73 -5.17 -0.38
CA ILE A 270 -19.55 -4.38 -0.66
C ILE A 270 -18.44 -5.16 0.01
N LEU A 271 -17.90 -6.11 -0.74
CA LEU A 271 -16.78 -6.93 -0.35
C LEU A 271 -15.58 -6.01 -0.21
N PHE A 272 -15.45 -5.29 0.89
CA PHE A 272 -14.33 -4.38 1.09
C PHE A 272 -13.00 -5.13 1.17
N LYS A 273 -13.07 -6.44 1.48
CA LYS A 273 -11.90 -7.30 1.58
C LYS A 273 -12.30 -8.76 1.49
N GLN A 274 -11.62 -9.51 0.64
CA GLN A 274 -11.52 -10.95 0.80
C GLN A 274 -10.07 -11.29 1.10
N ILE A 275 -9.89 -12.06 2.17
CA ILE A 275 -8.60 -12.64 2.52
C ILE A 275 -8.66 -14.11 2.17
N ARG A 276 -7.79 -14.52 1.24
CA ARG A 276 -7.61 -15.92 0.90
C ARG A 276 -6.18 -16.33 1.23
N GLY A 277 -6.01 -17.48 1.85
CA GLY A 277 -4.74 -18.20 1.79
C GLY A 277 -4.59 -18.88 0.42
N ASN A 278 -3.37 -18.91 -0.13
CA ASN A 278 -3.09 -19.56 -1.43
C ASN A 278 -2.96 -21.08 -1.37
N LYS A 279 -3.03 -21.67 -0.18
CA LYS A 279 -3.17 -23.10 0.08
C LYS A 279 -4.37 -23.28 1.03
N PRO A 280 -4.89 -24.49 1.26
CA PRO A 280 -5.59 -24.79 2.51
C PRO A 280 -4.57 -24.60 3.65
N VAL A 281 -4.36 -23.33 4.01
CA VAL A 281 -3.78 -22.93 5.28
C VAL A 281 -4.69 -23.61 6.29
N GLY A 282 -4.12 -24.40 7.22
CA GLY A 282 -4.91 -25.24 8.13
C GLY A 282 -6.13 -24.49 8.67
N PRO A 283 -7.26 -25.19 8.88
CA PRO A 283 -8.54 -24.56 9.19
C PRO A 283 -8.35 -23.53 10.29
N TRP A 284 -8.90 -22.32 10.12
CA TRP A 284 -8.91 -21.35 11.20
C TRP A 284 -9.61 -22.00 12.37
N ARG A 285 -8.88 -22.19 13.46
CA ARG A 285 -9.45 -22.88 14.62
C ARG A 285 -10.23 -21.92 15.49
N LYS A 286 -9.89 -20.62 15.46
CA LYS A 286 -10.51 -19.62 16.32
C LYS A 286 -10.79 -18.31 15.60
N VAL A 287 -11.99 -17.80 15.80
CA VAL A 287 -12.37 -16.42 15.52
C VAL A 287 -12.55 -15.70 16.83
N SER A 288 -11.89 -14.57 16.96
CA SER A 288 -12.11 -13.63 18.05
C SER A 288 -12.99 -12.50 17.54
N TYR A 289 -13.97 -12.14 18.33
CA TYR A 289 -14.92 -11.09 17.99
C TYR A 289 -15.08 -10.13 19.15
N TRP A 290 -15.15 -8.85 18.80
CA TRP A 290 -15.41 -7.76 19.73
C TRP A 290 -16.63 -6.97 19.26
N HIS A 291 -17.67 -6.89 20.11
CA HIS A 291 -18.92 -6.18 19.82
C HIS A 291 -18.90 -4.71 20.28
N GLY A 292 -18.51 -3.80 19.39
CA GLY A 292 -18.46 -2.36 19.69
C GLY A 292 -17.33 -1.97 20.63
N ARG A 293 -17.43 -0.75 21.19
CA ARG A 293 -16.32 -0.10 21.91
C ARG A 293 -16.00 -0.74 23.27
N ASN A 294 -16.99 -1.25 23.99
CA ASN A 294 -16.81 -1.75 25.36
C ASN A 294 -16.79 -3.28 25.45
N ALA A 295 -16.80 -3.99 24.31
CA ALA A 295 -16.90 -5.44 24.35
C ALA A 295 -15.61 -6.12 24.83
N GLN A 296 -15.81 -7.06 25.74
CA GLN A 296 -14.87 -8.14 25.98
C GLN A 296 -14.75 -9.01 24.72
N CYS A 297 -13.56 -9.54 24.49
CA CYS A 297 -13.35 -10.51 23.42
C CYS A 297 -14.21 -11.75 23.67
N SER A 298 -15.00 -12.15 22.67
CA SER A 298 -15.60 -13.48 22.63
C SER A 298 -14.87 -14.31 21.59
N THR A 299 -14.51 -15.55 21.94
CA THR A 299 -13.92 -16.50 21.00
C THR A 299 -14.96 -17.52 20.60
N ALA A 300 -14.98 -17.86 19.31
CA ALA A 300 -15.81 -18.93 18.77
C ALA A 300 -14.97 -19.78 17.82
N ASP A 301 -15.23 -21.08 17.81
CA ASP A 301 -14.72 -21.95 16.76
C ASP A 301 -15.47 -21.61 15.46
N VAL A 302 -14.75 -21.61 14.34
CA VAL A 302 -15.40 -21.43 13.04
C VAL A 302 -16.04 -22.76 12.70
N PRO A 303 -17.37 -22.83 12.47
CA PRO A 303 -17.98 -24.10 12.08
C PRO A 303 -17.33 -24.57 10.76
N ASP A 304 -16.98 -25.85 10.70
CA ASP A 304 -16.34 -26.48 9.54
C ASP A 304 -17.16 -26.21 8.27
N GLU A 305 -18.48 -26.39 8.39
CA GLU A 305 -19.49 -25.95 7.44
C GLU A 305 -20.30 -24.77 8.02
N GLY A 306 -20.15 -23.57 7.46
CA GLY A 306 -21.03 -22.47 7.83
C GLY A 306 -20.55 -21.06 7.56
N THR A 307 -21.39 -20.11 7.97
CA THR A 307 -21.10 -18.67 7.98
C THR A 307 -21.46 -18.13 9.35
N LEU A 308 -20.48 -17.59 10.07
CA LEU A 308 -20.73 -16.86 11.30
C LEU A 308 -21.10 -15.42 10.95
N HIS A 309 -22.34 -15.03 11.22
CA HIS A 309 -22.83 -13.66 11.02
C HIS A 309 -22.76 -12.88 12.33
N LEU A 310 -22.09 -11.74 12.31
CA LEU A 310 -21.82 -10.91 13.47
C LEU A 310 -22.24 -9.47 13.17
N PRO A 311 -23.08 -8.84 14.02
CA PRO A 311 -23.26 -7.40 13.96
C PRO A 311 -21.90 -6.70 14.01
N PHE A 312 -21.66 -5.64 13.25
CA PHE A 312 -20.32 -5.03 13.21
C PHE A 312 -20.36 -3.51 13.44
N PRO A 313 -20.97 -3.03 14.56
CA PRO A 313 -21.04 -1.59 14.84
C PRO A 313 -19.65 -0.97 15.01
N THR A 314 -19.58 0.36 14.96
CA THR A 314 -18.35 1.13 15.21
C THR A 314 -17.63 0.67 16.49
N GLY A 315 -16.32 0.47 16.37
CA GLY A 315 -15.45 -0.07 17.42
C GLY A 315 -15.37 -1.59 17.42
N SER A 316 -16.25 -2.31 16.72
CA SER A 316 -16.20 -3.77 16.62
C SER A 316 -14.95 -4.27 15.91
N GLY A 317 -14.62 -5.54 16.13
CA GLY A 317 -13.53 -6.20 15.44
C GLY A 317 -13.81 -7.69 15.25
N VAL A 318 -13.25 -8.26 14.18
CA VAL A 318 -13.18 -9.71 13.93
C VAL A 318 -11.73 -10.03 13.65
N GLY A 319 -11.16 -10.94 14.43
CA GLY A 319 -9.81 -11.47 14.30
C GLY A 319 -9.84 -12.97 14.01
N CYS A 320 -8.87 -13.47 13.27
CA CYS A 320 -8.69 -14.90 13.01
C CYS A 320 -7.28 -15.33 13.46
N TRP A 321 -7.22 -16.41 14.26
CA TRP A 321 -6.02 -16.87 14.95
C TRP A 321 -5.82 -18.39 14.87
N PRO A 322 -4.57 -18.87 15.00
CA PRO A 322 -3.42 -18.50 14.19
C PRO A 322 -3.48 -19.16 12.81
N ASN A 323 -2.84 -18.52 11.84
CA ASN A 323 -2.47 -19.17 10.58
C ASN A 323 -0.93 -19.17 10.46
N ARG A 324 -0.35 -19.98 9.56
CA ARG A 324 1.12 -19.99 9.28
C ARG A 324 1.66 -18.67 8.67
N ALA A 325 0.77 -17.73 8.36
CA ALA A 325 1.01 -16.41 7.76
C ALA A 325 0.80 -15.24 8.74
N GLY A 326 0.64 -15.47 10.05
CA GLY A 326 0.37 -14.44 11.05
C GLY A 326 -1.12 -14.12 11.28
N ASN A 327 -1.38 -13.29 12.28
CA ASN A 327 -2.74 -12.98 12.71
C ASN A 327 -3.34 -11.85 11.89
N PHE A 328 -4.65 -11.92 11.70
CA PHE A 328 -5.38 -10.95 10.89
C PHE A 328 -6.63 -10.47 11.61
N ALA A 329 -6.94 -9.18 11.51
CA ALA A 329 -8.23 -8.66 11.93
C ALA A 329 -8.79 -7.57 11.02
N VAL A 330 -10.12 -7.46 10.98
CA VAL A 330 -10.83 -6.26 10.52
C VAL A 330 -11.42 -5.56 11.74
N LEU A 331 -11.35 -4.25 11.77
CA LEU A 331 -11.93 -3.39 12.80
C LEU A 331 -12.84 -2.35 12.14
N ALA A 332 -14.06 -2.19 12.66
CA ALA A 332 -14.98 -1.15 12.20
C ALA A 332 -14.63 0.19 12.86
N VAL A 333 -14.33 1.20 12.05
CA VAL A 333 -14.06 2.57 12.52
C VAL A 333 -15.32 3.41 12.48
N ASP A 334 -16.08 3.27 11.40
CA ASP A 334 -17.33 3.98 11.16
C ASP A 334 -18.22 3.16 10.22
N GLY A 335 -19.52 3.40 10.32
CA GLY A 335 -20.57 2.75 9.55
C GLY A 335 -21.38 1.73 10.33
N GLN A 336 -22.58 1.46 9.84
CA GLN A 336 -23.40 0.32 10.24
C GLN A 336 -23.09 -0.84 9.28
N VAL A 337 -22.11 -1.64 9.65
CA VAL A 337 -21.73 -2.84 8.91
C VAL A 337 -22.02 -4.08 9.75
N ASP A 338 -22.07 -5.21 9.07
CA ASP A 338 -22.07 -6.57 9.59
C ASP A 338 -20.83 -7.29 9.03
N ALA A 339 -20.41 -8.35 9.72
CA ALA A 339 -19.32 -9.21 9.34
C ALA A 339 -19.80 -10.65 9.17
N TRP A 340 -19.33 -11.32 8.12
CA TRP A 340 -19.54 -12.74 7.85
C TRP A 340 -18.19 -13.43 7.80
N VAL A 341 -17.98 -14.40 8.67
CA VAL A 341 -16.78 -15.24 8.68
C VAL A 341 -17.10 -16.61 8.12
N TYR A 342 -16.37 -17.01 7.08
CA TYR A 342 -16.57 -18.26 6.36
C TYR A 342 -15.52 -19.29 6.77
N GLY A 343 -15.98 -20.51 7.04
CA GLY A 343 -15.18 -21.67 7.43
C GLY A 343 -14.23 -22.20 6.36
N PRO A 344 -13.38 -23.16 6.74
CA PRO A 344 -12.30 -23.71 5.92
C PRO A 344 -12.77 -24.33 4.61
N ASP A 345 -13.95 -24.96 4.60
CA ASP A 345 -14.46 -25.72 3.44
C ASP A 345 -14.84 -24.83 2.25
N ILE A 346 -15.06 -23.52 2.48
CA ILE A 346 -15.54 -22.56 1.46
C ILE A 346 -14.43 -21.59 1.00
N ALA A 347 -13.17 -21.89 1.35
CA ALA A 347 -12.02 -20.97 1.29
C ALA A 347 -12.20 -19.82 2.27
N PRO A 348 -11.52 -19.89 3.42
CA PRO A 348 -11.96 -19.14 4.56
C PRO A 348 -11.59 -17.66 4.45
N ARG A 349 -12.52 -16.81 4.88
CA ARG A 349 -12.48 -15.37 4.63
C ARG A 349 -13.36 -14.63 5.63
N ILE A 350 -13.00 -13.38 5.92
CA ILE A 350 -13.89 -12.41 6.54
C ILE A 350 -14.46 -11.53 5.43
N VAL A 351 -15.77 -11.34 5.44
CA VAL A 351 -16.48 -10.39 4.59
C VAL A 351 -17.13 -9.37 5.50
N VAL A 352 -16.98 -8.09 5.21
CA VAL A 352 -17.65 -7.00 5.94
C VAL A 352 -18.50 -6.23 4.96
N GLY A 353 -19.73 -5.85 5.32
CA GLY A 353 -20.67 -5.15 4.45
C GLY A 353 -21.89 -4.65 5.22
N GLN A 354 -22.68 -3.75 4.66
CA GLN A 354 -23.85 -3.19 5.36
C GLN A 354 -25.07 -4.09 5.17
N ASN A 355 -25.58 -4.72 6.22
CA ASN A 355 -26.82 -5.48 6.12
C ASN A 355 -28.04 -4.57 6.23
N SER A 356 -28.96 -4.67 5.29
CA SER A 356 -30.19 -3.87 5.26
C SER A 356 -31.26 -4.67 4.52
N PRO A 357 -31.70 -5.80 5.10
CA PRO A 357 -32.62 -6.70 4.43
C PRO A 357 -33.93 -5.97 4.17
N ASN A 358 -34.51 -6.17 2.98
CA ASN A 358 -35.76 -5.56 2.55
C ASN A 358 -35.78 -4.02 2.46
N THR A 359 -34.61 -3.37 2.51
CA THR A 359 -34.52 -1.92 2.37
C THR A 359 -34.46 -1.51 0.89
N ILE A 360 -35.23 -0.50 0.51
CA ILE A 360 -35.07 0.20 -0.77
C ILE A 360 -34.20 1.43 -0.52
N LEU A 361 -32.98 1.40 -1.05
CA LEU A 361 -32.10 2.56 -1.06
C LEU A 361 -32.54 3.50 -2.19
N LYS A 362 -32.68 4.79 -1.91
CA LYS A 362 -33.15 5.80 -2.87
C LYS A 362 -31.96 6.35 -3.69
N PRO A 363 -32.22 6.97 -4.86
CA PRO A 363 -31.20 7.74 -5.56
C PRO A 363 -30.64 8.83 -4.63
N GLY A 364 -29.34 9.11 -4.74
CA GLY A 364 -28.62 10.03 -3.86
C GLY A 364 -28.21 9.45 -2.51
N THR A 365 -28.73 8.28 -2.10
CA THR A 365 -28.24 7.59 -0.89
C THR A 365 -26.75 7.31 -1.02
N THR A 366 -25.99 7.73 -0.01
CA THR A 366 -24.55 7.47 0.09
C THR A 366 -24.29 6.50 1.22
N LEU A 367 -23.71 5.35 0.89
CA LEU A 367 -23.22 4.37 1.85
C LEU A 367 -21.74 4.66 2.09
N HIS A 368 -21.35 4.79 3.35
CA HIS A 368 -19.99 5.08 3.75
C HIS A 368 -19.55 4.13 4.86
N THR A 369 -18.31 3.67 4.74
CA THR A 369 -17.69 2.75 5.69
C THR A 369 -16.21 3.06 5.81
N THR A 370 -15.72 2.97 7.05
CA THR A 370 -14.30 3.06 7.34
C THR A 370 -13.87 1.84 8.12
N LEU A 371 -12.91 1.11 7.58
CA LEU A 371 -12.40 -0.13 8.18
C LEU A 371 -10.89 -0.03 8.40
N ILE A 372 -10.42 -0.59 9.50
CA ILE A 372 -9.00 -0.88 9.68
C ILE A 372 -8.80 -2.37 9.47
N THR A 373 -7.88 -2.69 8.56
CA THR A 373 -7.29 -4.01 8.50
C THR A 373 -6.04 -4.02 9.34
N VAL A 374 -5.90 -5.00 10.21
CA VAL A 374 -4.70 -5.26 11.00
C VAL A 374 -4.07 -6.57 10.55
N ILE A 375 -2.75 -6.53 10.39
CA ILE A 375 -1.90 -7.70 10.20
C ILE A 375 -0.88 -7.67 11.31
N ASP A 376 -0.77 -8.78 12.01
CA ASP A 376 0.28 -9.02 12.97
C ASP A 376 1.27 -10.05 12.42
N SER A 377 2.54 -9.66 12.41
CA SER A 377 3.66 -10.55 12.07
C SER A 377 4.05 -11.50 13.21
N GLY A 378 3.47 -11.33 14.39
CA GLY A 378 3.74 -12.13 15.58
C GLY A 378 3.15 -13.54 15.50
N GLU A 379 3.77 -14.46 16.24
CA GLU A 379 3.25 -15.81 16.51
C GLU A 379 2.28 -15.82 17.71
N SER A 380 1.93 -14.65 18.26
CA SER A 380 1.13 -14.59 19.47
C SER A 380 -0.31 -15.05 19.16
N ASN A 381 -0.82 -16.00 19.95
CA ASN A 381 -2.23 -16.41 19.91
C ASN A 381 -3.08 -15.56 20.86
N ASP A 382 -2.59 -14.38 21.24
CA ASP A 382 -3.12 -13.62 22.36
C ASP A 382 -3.93 -12.41 21.88
N ASP A 383 -5.23 -12.48 22.11
CA ASP A 383 -6.19 -11.40 21.89
C ASP A 383 -5.85 -10.13 22.68
N SER A 384 -5.03 -10.22 23.73
CA SER A 384 -4.62 -9.07 24.54
C SER A 384 -3.88 -8.03 23.70
N GLN A 385 -3.02 -8.44 22.76
CA GLN A 385 -2.25 -7.51 21.94
C GLN A 385 -3.15 -6.75 20.98
N LEU A 386 -4.09 -7.42 20.33
CA LEU A 386 -5.06 -6.74 19.46
C LEU A 386 -6.03 -5.88 20.26
N SER A 387 -6.39 -6.28 21.49
CA SER A 387 -7.21 -5.46 22.40
C SER A 387 -6.47 -4.20 22.85
N GLN A 388 -5.17 -4.30 23.15
CA GLN A 388 -4.29 -3.16 23.41
C GLN A 388 -4.19 -2.25 22.19
N PHE A 389 -4.00 -2.82 20.99
CA PHE A 389 -3.99 -2.08 19.73
C PHE A 389 -5.30 -1.31 19.48
N ARG A 390 -6.45 -1.97 19.65
CA ARG A 390 -7.77 -1.34 19.53
C ARG A 390 -7.94 -0.19 20.52
N THR A 391 -7.49 -0.38 21.76
CA THR A 391 -7.57 0.65 22.81
C THR A 391 -6.64 1.81 22.49
N PHE A 392 -5.41 1.51 22.07
CA PHE A 392 -4.42 2.50 21.65
C PHE A 392 -4.94 3.39 20.52
N LEU A 393 -5.59 2.79 19.52
CA LEU A 393 -6.23 3.52 18.43
C LEU A 393 -7.57 4.15 18.81
N GLY A 394 -8.03 4.11 20.06
CA GLY A 394 -9.29 4.72 20.50
C GLY A 394 -10.56 4.03 19.99
N LEU A 395 -10.46 2.81 19.48
CA LEU A 395 -11.61 2.03 19.01
C LEU A 395 -12.39 1.39 20.15
N SER A 396 -11.77 1.22 21.32
CA SER A 396 -12.38 0.68 22.54
C SER A 396 -12.30 1.63 23.74
N GLY A 397 -12.28 2.93 23.49
CA GLY A 397 -12.22 3.95 24.54
C GLY A 397 -11.48 5.21 24.12
N LYS A 398 -10.82 5.86 25.08
CA LYS A 398 -9.91 6.97 24.77
C LYS A 398 -8.65 6.42 24.10
N PRO A 399 -8.14 7.06 23.03
CA PRO A 399 -6.89 6.63 22.42
C PRO A 399 -5.74 6.67 23.42
N GLY A 400 -4.74 5.81 23.20
CA GLY A 400 -3.52 5.72 24.02
C GLY A 400 -2.58 6.92 23.88
N PHE A 401 -2.97 7.89 23.04
CA PHE A 401 -2.27 9.14 22.78
C PHE A 401 -3.23 10.32 22.87
N ARG A 402 -2.69 11.52 23.07
CA ARG A 402 -3.44 12.79 23.11
C ARG A 402 -2.89 13.74 22.06
N VAL A 403 -3.78 14.52 21.47
CA VAL A 403 -3.45 15.55 20.49
C VAL A 403 -4.09 16.86 20.93
N ARG A 404 -3.28 17.91 21.06
CA ARG A 404 -3.73 19.28 21.30
C ARG A 404 -3.26 20.18 20.18
N VAL A 405 -4.18 20.56 19.31
CA VAL A 405 -3.89 21.46 18.17
C VAL A 405 -3.77 22.90 18.67
N THR A 406 -2.66 23.54 18.35
CA THR A 406 -2.37 24.95 18.64
C THR A 406 -2.62 25.85 17.44
N HIS A 407 -2.50 25.32 16.21
CA HIS A 407 -2.89 25.99 14.96
C HIS A 407 -3.50 24.99 13.99
N GLY A 408 -4.64 25.34 13.38
CA GLY A 408 -5.49 24.43 12.62
C GLY A 408 -6.70 23.94 13.43
N VAL A 409 -7.41 22.93 12.93
CA VAL A 409 -8.62 22.38 13.54
C VAL A 409 -8.54 20.85 13.63
N LEU A 410 -8.53 20.31 14.84
CA LEU A 410 -8.63 18.86 15.06
C LEU A 410 -10.03 18.38 14.65
N ARG A 411 -10.09 17.40 13.74
CA ARG A 411 -11.35 16.81 13.27
C ARG A 411 -11.62 15.47 13.91
N THR A 412 -10.60 14.62 13.96
CA THR A 412 -10.62 13.43 14.79
C THR A 412 -9.22 13.14 15.32
N ALA A 413 -9.16 12.59 16.53
CA ALA A 413 -7.92 12.10 17.13
C ALA A 413 -7.76 10.58 16.98
N SER A 414 -8.75 9.87 16.43
CA SER A 414 -8.79 8.41 16.44
C SER A 414 -9.63 7.86 15.28
N PRO A 415 -9.23 6.74 14.66
CA PRO A 415 -7.99 5.98 14.87
C PRO A 415 -6.77 6.61 14.16
N ILE A 416 -7.02 7.62 13.33
CA ILE A 416 -6.02 8.52 12.75
C ILE A 416 -6.19 9.91 13.35
N VAL A 417 -5.11 10.66 13.37
CA VAL A 417 -5.16 12.09 13.67
C VAL A 417 -5.49 12.83 12.37
N LEU A 418 -6.72 13.30 12.24
CA LEU A 418 -7.16 14.12 11.12
C LEU A 418 -7.26 15.58 11.57
N VAL A 419 -6.49 16.45 10.92
CA VAL A 419 -6.45 17.89 11.22
C VAL A 419 -6.66 18.66 9.94
N ASP A 420 -7.41 19.76 10.02
CA ASP A 420 -7.47 20.74 8.93
C ASP A 420 -6.45 21.85 9.21
N ALA A 421 -5.59 22.11 8.23
CA ALA A 421 -4.66 23.21 8.22
C ALA A 421 -5.39 24.55 8.20
N LYS A 422 -4.76 25.52 8.86
CA LYS A 422 -5.09 26.93 8.73
C LYS A 422 -3.87 27.60 8.08
N ASP A 423 -4.09 28.40 7.04
CA ASP A 423 -3.01 29.07 6.31
C ASP A 423 -1.96 28.10 5.73
N GLY A 424 -2.38 26.89 5.34
CA GLY A 424 -1.51 25.87 4.72
C GLY A 424 -0.69 25.01 5.69
N TYR A 425 -0.86 25.17 7.01
CA TYR A 425 -0.18 24.33 8.00
C TYR A 425 -0.99 24.05 9.28
N VAL A 426 -0.49 23.12 10.09
CA VAL A 426 -0.94 22.84 11.46
C VAL A 426 0.24 22.83 12.42
N THR A 427 -0.02 23.20 13.67
CA THR A 427 0.87 22.88 14.79
C THR A 427 0.06 22.19 15.89
N PHE A 428 0.62 21.15 16.48
CA PHE A 428 -0.03 20.43 17.56
C PHE A 428 0.98 19.80 18.52
N GLU A 429 0.55 19.67 19.77
CA GLU A 429 1.22 18.84 20.77
C GLU A 429 0.68 17.41 20.66
N PHE A 430 1.58 16.46 20.44
CA PHE A 430 1.30 15.02 20.49
C PHE A 430 1.91 14.45 21.77
N ASN A 431 1.13 13.73 22.56
CA ASN A 431 1.58 13.12 23.80
C ASN A 431 1.21 11.63 23.81
N CYS A 432 2.21 10.77 23.95
CA CYS A 432 2.01 9.32 24.05
C CYS A 432 3.07 8.69 24.94
N ASN A 433 2.66 7.95 25.98
CA ASN A 433 3.62 7.30 26.88
C ASN A 433 4.33 6.12 26.22
N ASP A 434 3.59 5.33 25.45
CA ASP A 434 4.11 4.17 24.74
C ASP A 434 3.41 4.02 23.38
N ILE A 435 4.19 3.96 22.30
CA ILE A 435 3.65 3.85 20.94
C ILE A 435 3.67 2.40 20.51
N LEU A 436 2.50 1.76 20.59
CA LEU A 436 2.29 0.37 20.15
C LEU A 436 2.41 0.23 18.62
N THR A 437 1.82 1.18 17.88
CA THR A 437 1.87 1.24 16.42
C THR A 437 2.07 2.68 15.97
N PRO A 438 2.72 2.94 14.83
CA PRO A 438 2.85 4.31 14.35
C PRO A 438 1.47 4.96 14.14
N VAL A 439 1.32 6.18 14.62
CA VAL A 439 0.06 6.92 14.53
C VAL A 439 0.02 7.68 13.21
N GLY A 440 -0.92 7.30 12.36
CA GLY A 440 -1.17 7.99 11.10
C GLY A 440 -1.76 9.38 11.34
N VAL A 441 -1.17 10.38 10.70
CA VAL A 441 -1.64 11.77 10.71
C VAL A 441 -1.96 12.19 9.28
N ILE A 442 -3.15 12.76 9.09
CA ILE A 442 -3.59 13.36 7.83
C ILE A 442 -3.88 14.84 8.09
N VAL A 443 -3.21 15.71 7.35
CA VAL A 443 -3.39 17.16 7.44
C VAL A 443 -3.97 17.68 6.14
N ARG A 444 -5.25 18.07 6.15
CA ARG A 444 -5.97 18.60 4.98
C ARG A 444 -5.78 20.10 4.84
N GLY A 445 -5.96 20.65 3.65
CA GLY A 445 -5.83 22.09 3.40
C GLY A 445 -4.38 22.57 3.33
N VAL A 446 -3.43 21.66 3.08
CA VAL A 446 -2.09 22.03 2.64
C VAL A 446 -2.13 22.34 1.14
N GLY A 447 -1.29 23.25 0.67
CA GLY A 447 -1.23 23.64 -0.73
C GLY A 447 -0.97 22.44 -1.65
N GLU A 448 -1.81 22.29 -2.67
CA GLU A 448 -1.58 21.32 -3.74
C GLU A 448 -0.31 21.70 -4.51
N ASN A 449 0.53 20.71 -4.81
CA ASN A 449 1.84 20.90 -5.47
C ASN A 449 2.88 21.67 -4.64
N CYS A 450 2.61 21.93 -3.37
CA CYS A 450 3.59 22.50 -2.46
C CYS A 450 4.31 21.38 -1.70
N THR A 451 5.58 21.62 -1.36
CA THR A 451 6.30 20.77 -0.41
C THR A 451 5.62 20.90 0.95
N ALA A 452 5.26 19.76 1.56
CA ALA A 452 4.92 19.72 2.97
C ALA A 452 6.09 19.13 3.75
N ILE A 453 6.24 19.55 5.01
CA ILE A 453 7.23 18.98 5.93
C ILE A 453 6.54 18.55 7.22
N LEU A 454 7.10 17.54 7.88
CA LEU A 454 6.91 17.28 9.30
C LEU A 454 8.14 17.84 10.01
N CYS A 455 7.94 18.70 11.00
CA CYS A 455 9.01 19.24 11.85
C CYS A 455 8.67 19.01 13.33
N ASP A 456 9.59 18.40 14.06
CA ASP A 456 9.58 18.36 15.52
C ASP A 456 10.20 19.66 16.04
N LEU A 457 9.36 20.56 16.56
CA LEU A 457 9.72 21.90 16.99
C LEU A 457 10.61 21.91 18.24
N ASP A 458 10.68 20.79 18.97
CA ASP A 458 11.51 20.68 20.18
C ASP A 458 12.95 20.28 19.83
N THR A 459 13.13 19.50 18.76
CA THR A 459 14.44 18.98 18.34
C THR A 459 15.00 19.62 17.08
N GLY A 460 14.17 20.32 16.30
CA GLY A 460 14.52 20.83 14.98
C GLY A 460 14.64 19.75 13.90
N TRP A 461 14.36 18.48 14.23
CA TRP A 461 14.33 17.41 13.25
C TRP A 461 13.15 17.59 12.31
N TRP A 462 13.37 17.36 11.01
CA TRP A 462 12.31 17.46 10.02
C TRP A 462 12.49 16.44 8.89
N LYS A 463 11.41 16.19 8.16
CA LYS A 463 11.42 15.42 6.90
C LYS A 463 10.38 15.94 5.92
N HIS A 464 10.59 15.67 4.64
CA HIS A 464 9.58 15.92 3.62
C HIS A 464 8.41 14.96 3.77
N LEU A 465 7.21 15.50 3.61
CA LEU A 465 6.00 14.73 3.49
C LEU A 465 5.52 14.83 2.05
N GLY A 466 4.87 13.77 1.61
CA GLY A 466 4.16 13.84 0.36
C GLY A 466 2.74 14.39 0.57
N VAL A 467 2.26 15.11 -0.44
CA VAL A 467 0.94 15.75 -0.48
C VAL A 467 0.10 15.13 -1.59
N TYR A 468 -1.16 14.82 -1.31
CA TYR A 468 -2.14 14.34 -2.28
C TYR A 468 -3.51 14.95 -2.01
N GLU A 469 -4.18 15.50 -3.04
CA GLU A 469 -5.48 16.19 -2.93
C GLU A 469 -5.52 17.17 -1.74
N GLY A 470 -4.52 18.06 -1.67
CA GLY A 470 -4.39 19.06 -0.61
C GLY A 470 -4.22 18.46 0.79
N SER A 471 -3.79 17.20 0.90
CA SER A 471 -3.60 16.50 2.17
C SER A 471 -2.17 15.98 2.32
N ALA A 472 -1.50 16.34 3.42
CA ALA A 472 -0.21 15.77 3.80
C ALA A 472 -0.42 14.52 4.67
N TYR A 473 0.38 13.48 4.42
CA TYR A 473 0.30 12.22 5.14
C TYR A 473 1.60 12.00 5.91
N ALA A 474 1.49 11.82 7.22
CA ALA A 474 2.62 11.65 8.11
C ALA A 474 2.40 10.49 9.10
N VAL A 475 3.50 10.05 9.69
CA VAL A 475 3.51 9.06 10.77
C VAL A 475 4.24 9.62 11.98
N VAL A 476 3.61 9.52 13.15
CA VAL A 476 4.23 9.79 14.45
C VAL A 476 4.57 8.46 15.12
N GLU A 477 5.86 8.24 15.36
CA GLU A 477 6.36 6.94 15.84
C GLU A 477 7.16 7.00 17.14
N ARG A 478 7.43 8.19 17.67
CA ARG A 478 8.22 8.39 18.89
C ARG A 478 7.32 8.75 20.08
N ALA A 479 7.48 8.00 21.16
CA ALA A 479 6.83 8.30 22.44
C ALA A 479 7.34 9.64 23.03
N GLY A 480 6.64 10.09 24.07
CA GLY A 480 6.83 11.37 24.75
C GLY A 480 5.87 12.46 24.28
N THR A 481 6.06 13.64 24.86
CA THR A 481 5.40 14.89 24.41
C THR A 481 6.22 15.53 23.31
N ARG A 482 5.58 15.91 22.21
CA ARG A 482 6.22 16.49 21.02
C ARG A 482 5.39 17.65 20.50
N ARG A 483 6.02 18.78 20.22
CA ARG A 483 5.39 19.86 19.44
C ARG A 483 5.72 19.66 17.98
N LEU A 484 4.71 19.38 17.16
CA LEU A 484 4.86 19.05 15.76
C LEU A 484 4.27 20.16 14.89
N PHE A 485 4.97 20.48 13.81
CA PHE A 485 4.49 21.27 12.68
C PHE A 485 4.29 20.36 11.48
N ILE A 486 3.16 20.47 10.79
CA ILE A 486 2.93 19.83 9.50
C ILE A 486 2.31 20.84 8.54
N GLY A 487 2.93 21.08 7.40
CA GLY A 487 2.38 21.99 6.40
C GLY A 487 3.42 22.50 5.41
N ASN A 488 3.04 23.52 4.66
CA ASN A 488 3.93 24.21 3.74
C ASN A 488 4.86 25.15 4.53
N PRO A 489 6.19 25.03 4.37
CA PRO A 489 7.15 25.87 5.10
C PRO A 489 7.16 27.32 4.63
#